data_AF-A0A4S0N5Q3-F1
#
_entry.id   AF-A0A4S0N5Q3-F1
#
_cell.length_a   1.000
_cell.length_b   1.000
_cell.length_c   1.000
_cell.angle_alpha   90.00
_cell.angle_beta   90.00
_cell.angle_gamma   90.00
#
_symmetry.space_group_name_H-M   'P 1'
#
loop_
_entity.id
_entity.type
_entity.pdbx_description
1 polymer ?
#
loop_
_entity_poly.entity_id
_entity_poly.type
_entity_poly.pdbx_seq_one_letter_code
_entity_poly.pdbx_strand_id
1 'polypeptide(L)'
;SGGGERLAFLLLWELSLPCALVNARNVRRFAEAMGFLEKTDRIDAAMIVGYAQAKRVQATPPPSAAEQRLKALVARLGQVTGDLTIQKQRKCAAANAEIIASLDEVMALLVRQSRRLEGEIASLIDDDPLWACLDRAFRSLKGVASRSVARLMAELPEIGI
;
A
#
# COMPACT_ATOMS: atom_id res chain seq x y z
N SER A 1 12.81 -6.12 -1.59
CA SER A 1 12.39 -7.15 -2.55
C SER A 1 11.30 -7.95 -1.87
N GLY A 2 10.04 -7.76 -2.24
CA GLY A 2 8.91 -8.40 -1.58
C GLY A 2 7.68 -8.17 -2.43
N GLY A 3 7.07 -9.24 -2.91
CA GLY A 3 6.02 -9.16 -3.92
C GLY A 3 5.61 -10.51 -4.51
N GLY A 4 6.51 -11.50 -4.49
CA GLY A 4 6.18 -12.87 -4.87
C GLY A 4 5.12 -13.48 -3.95
N GLU A 5 5.20 -13.18 -2.64
CA GLU A 5 4.21 -13.63 -1.66
C GLU A 5 2.79 -13.15 -1.97
N ARG A 6 2.61 -11.99 -2.62
CA ARG A 6 1.27 -11.48 -2.93
C ARG A 6 0.59 -12.29 -4.04
N LEU A 7 1.33 -12.65 -5.08
CA LEU A 7 0.81 -13.51 -6.14
C LEU A 7 0.50 -14.90 -5.60
N ALA A 8 1.40 -15.48 -4.80
CA ALA A 8 1.18 -16.77 -4.16
C ALA A 8 -0.07 -16.78 -3.26
N PHE A 9 -0.25 -15.74 -2.43
CA PHE A 9 -1.42 -15.59 -1.56
C PHE A 9 -2.73 -15.54 -2.36
N LEU A 10 -2.78 -14.76 -3.45
CA LEU A 10 -3.97 -14.67 -4.31
C LEU A 10 -4.27 -16.01 -5.01
N LEU A 11 -3.26 -16.67 -5.57
CA LEU A 11 -3.42 -17.96 -6.25
C LEU A 11 -3.88 -19.07 -5.30
N LEU A 12 -3.39 -19.10 -4.05
CA LEU A 12 -3.87 -20.05 -3.05
C LEU A 12 -5.36 -19.86 -2.76
N TRP A 13 -5.82 -18.62 -2.64
CA TRP A 13 -7.24 -18.32 -2.46
C TRP A 13 -8.08 -18.64 -3.70
N GLU A 14 -7.58 -18.41 -4.92
CA GLU A 14 -8.25 -18.86 -6.16
C GLU A 14 -8.41 -20.38 -6.20
N LEU A 15 -7.45 -21.12 -5.65
CA LEU A 15 -7.52 -22.58 -5.49
C LEU A 15 -8.34 -23.02 -4.26
N SER A 16 -9.04 -22.10 -3.58
CA SER A 16 -9.81 -22.36 -2.37
C SER A 16 -8.99 -22.96 -1.22
N LEU A 17 -7.70 -22.59 -1.13
CA LEU A 17 -6.80 -22.95 -0.03
C LEU A 17 -6.66 -21.75 0.92
N PRO A 18 -7.31 -21.78 2.10
CA PRO A 18 -7.23 -20.67 3.04
C PRO A 18 -5.80 -20.49 3.54
N CYS A 19 -5.28 -19.27 3.40
CA CYS A 19 -3.95 -18.92 3.86
C CYS A 19 -3.96 -17.57 4.60
N ALA A 20 -2.91 -17.33 5.38
CA ALA A 20 -2.77 -16.12 6.18
C ALA A 20 -1.44 -15.43 5.87
N LEU A 21 -1.46 -14.10 5.86
CA LEU A 21 -0.24 -13.30 5.81
C LEU A 21 0.13 -12.88 7.22
N VAL A 22 1.37 -13.15 7.62
CA VAL A 22 1.91 -12.75 8.91
C VAL A 22 3.15 -11.90 8.71
N ASN A 23 3.35 -10.91 9.58
CA ASN A 23 4.53 -10.07 9.52
C ASN A 23 5.79 -10.88 9.85
N ALA A 24 6.70 -11.01 8.88
CA ALA A 24 7.95 -11.77 9.02
C ALA A 24 8.79 -11.33 10.24
N ARG A 25 8.73 -10.04 10.62
CA ARG A 25 9.42 -9.53 11.82
C ARG A 25 8.86 -10.12 13.10
N ASN A 26 7.54 -10.32 13.17
CA ASN A 26 6.90 -10.91 14.34
C ASN A 26 7.24 -12.38 14.49
N VAL A 27 7.25 -13.13 13.38
CA VAL A 27 7.70 -14.52 13.35
C VAL A 27 9.17 -14.61 13.78
N ARG A 28 10.03 -13.69 13.31
CA ARG A 28 11.43 -13.66 13.71
C ARG A 28 11.61 -13.39 15.21
N ARG A 29 10.90 -12.40 15.76
CA ARG A 29 10.93 -12.10 17.20
C ARG A 29 10.44 -13.28 18.03
N PHE A 30 9.46 -14.03 17.54
CA PHE A 30 9.00 -15.26 18.18
C PHE A 30 10.10 -16.32 18.18
N ALA A 31 10.78 -16.55 17.04
CA ALA A 31 11.90 -17.49 16.98
C ALA A 31 13.02 -17.14 17.98
N GLU A 32 13.38 -15.86 18.07
CA GLU A 32 14.36 -15.36 19.05
C GLU A 32 13.92 -15.61 20.50
N ALA A 33 12.65 -15.33 20.81
CA ALA A 33 12.08 -15.59 22.14
C ALA A 33 12.02 -17.10 22.50
N MET A 34 11.93 -17.97 21.49
CA MET A 34 11.97 -19.43 21.65
C MET A 34 13.39 -20.00 21.67
N GLY A 35 14.43 -19.15 21.63
CA GLY A 35 15.84 -19.57 21.68
C GLY A 35 16.44 -20.00 20.34
N PHE A 36 15.72 -19.81 19.23
CA PHE A 36 16.20 -20.16 17.89
C PHE A 36 16.85 -18.95 17.21
N LEU A 37 18.17 -18.84 17.34
CA LEU A 37 18.96 -17.75 16.76
C LEU A 37 19.42 -18.05 15.34
N GLU A 38 19.79 -19.30 15.07
CA GLU A 38 20.18 -19.79 13.75
C GLU A 38 18.99 -19.90 12.80
N LYS A 39 19.25 -19.77 11.50
CA LYS A 39 18.25 -19.90 10.44
C LYS A 39 18.61 -21.04 9.51
N THR A 40 17.68 -21.99 9.40
CA THR A 40 17.62 -22.99 8.34
C THR A 40 16.18 -23.09 7.89
N ASP A 41 15.93 -23.52 6.65
CA ASP A 41 14.56 -23.65 6.12
C ASP A 41 13.66 -24.50 7.05
N ARG A 42 14.24 -25.55 7.66
CA ARG A 42 13.54 -26.42 8.61
C ARG A 42 13.16 -25.69 9.91
N ILE A 43 14.07 -24.88 10.45
CA ILE A 43 13.81 -24.11 11.67
C ILE A 43 12.79 -23.01 11.38
N ASP A 44 12.95 -22.28 10.28
CA ASP A 44 12.03 -21.20 9.90
C ASP A 44 10.61 -21.74 9.67
N ALA A 45 10.46 -22.88 8.99
CA ALA A 45 9.15 -23.54 8.83
C ALA A 45 8.52 -23.92 10.18
N ALA A 46 9.29 -24.51 11.10
CA ALA A 46 8.81 -24.85 12.43
C ALA A 46 8.42 -23.60 13.24
N MET A 47 9.16 -22.50 13.11
CA MET A 47 8.85 -21.22 13.78
C MET A 47 7.61 -20.55 13.20
N ILE A 48 7.38 -20.63 11.88
CA ILE A 48 6.14 -20.15 11.25
C ILE A 48 4.93 -20.90 11.81
N VAL A 49 5.00 -22.25 11.86
CA VAL A 49 3.92 -23.08 12.43
C VAL A 49 3.69 -22.77 13.90
N GLY A 50 4.77 -22.73 14.70
CA GLY A 50 4.69 -22.42 16.13
C GLY A 50 4.11 -21.03 16.40
N TYR A 51 4.52 -20.03 15.63
CA TYR A 51 3.95 -18.68 15.70
C TYR A 51 2.46 -18.68 15.36
N ALA A 52 2.07 -19.34 14.28
CA ALA A 52 0.68 -19.40 13.83
C ALA A 52 -0.22 -20.06 14.90
N GLN A 53 0.23 -21.15 15.51
CA GLN A 53 -0.47 -21.83 16.60
C GLN A 53 -0.56 -20.95 17.85
N ALA A 54 0.56 -20.36 18.30
CA ALA A 54 0.60 -19.53 19.50
C ALA A 54 -0.29 -18.28 19.39
N LYS A 55 -0.36 -17.68 18.19
CA LYS A 55 -1.20 -16.51 17.91
C LYS A 55 -2.60 -16.86 17.43
N ARG A 56 -2.92 -18.15 17.27
CA ARG A 56 -4.20 -18.63 16.71
C ARG A 56 -4.55 -17.91 15.40
N VAL A 57 -3.54 -17.78 14.53
CA VAL A 57 -3.66 -17.04 13.27
C VAL A 57 -4.80 -17.63 12.45
N GLN A 58 -5.71 -16.76 12.02
CA GLN A 58 -6.82 -17.11 11.15
C GLN A 58 -6.45 -16.83 9.69
N ALA A 59 -7.08 -17.54 8.77
CA ALA A 59 -6.95 -17.25 7.35
C ALA A 59 -7.35 -15.80 7.09
N THR A 60 -6.52 -15.07 6.35
CA THR A 60 -6.79 -13.70 5.94
C THR A 60 -7.57 -13.77 4.63
N PRO A 61 -8.83 -13.32 4.56
CA PRO A 61 -9.56 -13.31 3.30
C PRO A 61 -8.80 -12.46 2.26
N PRO A 62 -8.89 -12.81 0.97
CA PRO A 62 -8.23 -12.04 -0.06
C PRO A 62 -8.91 -10.67 -0.15
N PRO A 63 -8.14 -9.60 -0.45
CA PRO A 63 -8.74 -8.29 -0.65
C PRO A 63 -9.72 -8.36 -1.81
N SER A 64 -10.88 -7.74 -1.63
CA SER A 64 -11.90 -7.58 -2.65
C SER A 64 -11.35 -6.88 -3.89
N ALA A 65 -12.02 -7.04 -5.04
CA ALA A 65 -11.63 -6.36 -6.27
C ALA A 65 -11.60 -4.83 -6.10
N ALA A 66 -12.50 -4.27 -5.28
CA ALA A 66 -12.53 -2.84 -4.96
C ALA A 66 -11.27 -2.40 -4.20
N GLU A 67 -10.86 -3.14 -3.15
CA GLU A 67 -9.65 -2.86 -2.38
C GLU A 67 -8.38 -2.99 -3.22
N GLN A 68 -8.31 -4.01 -4.09
CA GLN A 68 -7.20 -4.18 -5.02
C GLN A 68 -7.09 -3.00 -5.99
N ARG A 69 -8.22 -2.56 -6.55
CA ARG A 69 -8.30 -1.40 -7.45
C ARG A 69 -7.89 -0.11 -6.74
N LEU A 70 -8.42 0.14 -5.54
CA LEU A 70 -8.08 1.32 -4.74
C LEU A 70 -6.57 1.38 -4.46
N LYS A 71 -5.98 0.26 -4.04
CA LYS A 71 -4.53 0.17 -3.81
C LYS A 71 -3.72 0.48 -5.07
N ALA A 72 -4.14 -0.02 -6.23
CA ALA A 72 -3.47 0.26 -7.49
C ALA A 72 -3.55 1.75 -7.88
N LEU A 73 -4.72 2.38 -7.71
CA LEU A 73 -4.92 3.80 -7.99
C LEU A 73 -4.06 4.70 -7.09
N VAL A 74 -4.01 4.40 -5.79
CA VAL A 74 -3.20 5.19 -4.85
C VAL A 74 -1.71 4.99 -5.11
N ALA A 75 -1.26 3.77 -5.41
CA ALA A 75 0.12 3.52 -5.82
C ALA A 75 0.49 4.34 -7.07
N ARG A 76 -0.41 4.39 -8.06
CA ARG A 76 -0.22 5.20 -9.28
C ARG A 76 -0.19 6.70 -8.98
N LEU A 77 -1.08 7.21 -8.12
CA LEU A 77 -1.08 8.61 -7.70
C LEU A 77 0.24 8.99 -7.02
N GLY A 78 0.80 8.08 -6.21
CA GLY A 78 2.12 8.23 -5.61
C GLY A 78 3.23 8.39 -6.65
N GLN A 79 3.23 7.56 -7.69
CA GLN A 79 4.20 7.64 -8.81
C GLN A 79 4.08 8.99 -9.53
N VAL A 80 2.88 9.38 -9.95
CA VAL A 80 2.64 10.63 -10.69
C VAL A 80 3.06 11.86 -9.88
N THR A 81 2.81 11.85 -8.57
CA THR A 81 3.23 12.93 -7.67
C THR A 81 4.76 12.98 -7.51
N GLY A 82 5.40 11.81 -7.46
CA GLY A 82 6.86 11.69 -7.48
C GLY A 82 7.46 12.27 -8.76
N ASP A 83 6.94 11.88 -9.92
CA ASP A 83 7.37 12.38 -11.21
C ASP A 83 7.20 13.91 -11.31
N LEU A 84 6.08 14.45 -10.82
CA LEU A 84 5.84 15.89 -10.79
C LEU A 84 6.90 16.63 -9.95
N THR A 85 7.34 16.02 -8.85
CA THR A 85 8.41 16.58 -8.00
C THR A 85 9.74 16.62 -8.75
N ILE A 86 10.07 15.54 -9.47
CA ILE A 86 11.28 15.46 -10.30
C ILE A 86 11.24 16.53 -11.40
N GLN A 87 10.11 16.73 -12.08
CA GLN A 87 10.00 17.74 -13.13
C GLN A 87 10.14 19.17 -12.59
N LYS A 88 9.58 19.46 -11.41
CA LYS A 88 9.77 20.76 -10.74
C LYS A 88 11.23 21.04 -10.43
N GLN A 89 11.96 20.04 -9.92
CA GLN A 89 13.39 20.18 -9.65
C GLN A 89 14.19 20.45 -10.94
N ARG A 90 13.89 19.72 -12.02
CA ARG A 90 14.50 19.96 -13.34
C ARG A 90 14.22 21.37 -13.87
N LYS A 91 12.98 21.85 -13.72
CA LYS A 91 12.60 23.20 -14.14
C LYS A 91 13.38 24.27 -13.38
N CYS A 92 13.52 24.13 -12.06
CA CYS A 92 14.30 25.07 -11.25
C CYS A 92 15.79 25.14 -11.66
N ALA A 93 16.34 24.05 -12.20
CA ALA A 93 17.72 23.98 -12.66
C ALA A 93 17.92 24.40 -14.14
N ALA A 94 16.83 24.57 -14.89
CA ALA A 94 16.89 24.91 -16.32
C ALA A 94 17.05 26.42 -16.53
N ALA A 95 17.98 26.80 -17.41
CA ALA A 95 18.18 28.20 -17.83
C ALA A 95 17.62 28.52 -19.22
N ASN A 96 17.43 27.49 -20.06
CA ASN A 96 16.95 27.64 -21.43
C ASN A 96 15.41 27.66 -21.49
N ALA A 97 14.84 28.66 -22.18
CA ALA A 97 13.39 28.87 -22.26
C ALA A 97 12.63 27.75 -22.98
N GLU A 98 13.21 27.14 -24.02
CA GLU A 98 12.59 26.01 -24.75
C GLU A 98 12.51 24.77 -23.86
N ILE A 99 13.56 24.50 -23.08
CA ILE A 99 13.58 23.41 -22.09
C ILE A 99 12.53 23.66 -21.00
N ILE A 100 12.43 24.89 -20.50
CA ILE A 100 11.41 25.26 -19.51
C ILE A 100 10.00 25.02 -20.04
N ALA A 101 9.72 25.41 -21.29
CA ALA A 101 8.42 25.21 -21.92
C ALA A 101 8.08 23.71 -22.08
N SER A 102 9.04 22.89 -22.49
CA SER A 102 8.88 21.44 -22.58
C SER A 102 8.60 20.80 -21.20
N LEU A 103 9.29 21.24 -20.15
CA LEU A 103 9.04 20.77 -18.78
C LEU A 103 7.65 21.16 -18.28
N ASP A 104 7.18 22.36 -18.60
CA ASP A 104 5.84 22.82 -18.25
C ASP A 104 4.74 21.99 -18.91
N GLU A 105 4.93 21.57 -20.16
CA GLU A 105 3.99 20.68 -20.85
C GLU A 105 3.84 19.32 -20.13
N VAL A 106 4.97 18.71 -19.76
CA VAL A 106 4.98 17.45 -18.99
C VAL A 106 4.34 17.64 -17.62
N MET A 107 4.68 18.72 -16.91
CA MET A 107 4.08 19.03 -15.62
C MET A 107 2.57 19.21 -15.72
N ALA A 108 2.06 19.88 -16.76
CA ALA A 108 0.64 20.05 -16.99
C ALA A 108 -0.07 18.70 -17.20
N LEU A 109 0.54 17.77 -17.94
CA LEU A 109 0.02 16.41 -18.10
C LEU A 109 -0.05 15.68 -16.75
N LEU A 110 1.02 15.69 -15.97
CA LEU A 110 1.08 15.01 -14.66
C LEU A 110 0.07 15.57 -13.67
N VAL A 111 -0.14 16.89 -13.65
CA VAL A 111 -1.17 17.54 -12.81
C VAL A 111 -2.57 17.07 -13.21
N ARG A 112 -2.89 16.99 -14.51
CA ARG A 112 -4.18 16.47 -14.97
C ARG A 112 -4.39 15.01 -14.58
N GLN A 113 -3.36 14.17 -14.74
CA GLN A 113 -3.41 12.77 -14.33
C GLN A 113 -3.63 12.61 -12.82
N SER A 114 -2.91 13.38 -12.00
CA SER A 114 -3.06 13.36 -10.54
C SER A 114 -4.50 13.71 -10.13
N ARG A 115 -5.09 14.77 -10.69
CA ARG A 115 -6.48 15.17 -10.40
C ARG A 115 -7.49 14.08 -10.79
N ARG A 116 -7.30 13.45 -11.94
CA ARG A 116 -8.16 12.34 -12.38
C ARG A 116 -8.09 11.17 -11.40
N LEU A 117 -6.89 10.75 -11.01
CA LEU A 117 -6.68 9.66 -10.05
C LEU A 117 -7.29 10.00 -8.68
N GLU A 118 -7.14 11.24 -8.21
CA GLU A 118 -7.77 11.72 -6.98
C GLU A 118 -9.30 11.62 -7.02
N GLY A 119 -9.92 11.98 -8.15
CA GLY A 119 -11.37 11.84 -8.34
C GLY A 119 -11.84 10.38 -8.39
N GLU A 120 -11.10 9.51 -9.09
CA GLU A 120 -11.40 8.06 -9.13
C GLU A 120 -11.26 7.41 -7.74
N ILE A 121 -10.25 7.81 -6.96
CA ILE A 121 -10.05 7.36 -5.58
C ILE A 121 -11.20 7.85 -4.69
N ALA A 122 -11.56 9.12 -4.77
CA ALA A 122 -12.66 9.68 -3.97
C ALA A 122 -13.99 8.97 -4.26
N SER A 123 -14.29 8.70 -5.54
CA SER A 123 -15.51 8.00 -5.93
C SER A 123 -15.56 6.58 -5.35
N LEU A 124 -14.45 5.84 -5.40
CA LEU A 124 -14.38 4.50 -4.80
C LEU A 124 -14.50 4.50 -3.27
N ILE A 125 -14.08 5.57 -2.61
CA ILE A 125 -14.17 5.73 -1.16
C ILE A 125 -15.61 6.07 -0.74
N ASP A 126 -16.28 6.95 -1.49
CA ASP A 126 -17.67 7.35 -1.18
C ASP A 126 -18.66 6.18 -1.33
N ASP A 127 -18.35 5.19 -2.18
CA ASP A 127 -19.18 4.02 -2.41
C ASP A 127 -19.12 2.96 -1.28
N ASP A 128 -18.22 3.10 -0.28
CA ASP A 128 -18.06 2.11 0.79
C ASP A 128 -18.32 2.69 2.21
N PRO A 129 -19.37 2.21 2.92
CA PRO A 129 -19.79 2.72 4.24
C PRO A 129 -18.70 2.63 5.33
N LEU A 130 -17.80 1.66 5.25
CA LEU A 130 -16.71 1.51 6.21
C LEU A 130 -15.72 2.70 6.12
N TRP A 131 -15.57 3.25 4.92
CA TRP A 131 -14.60 4.28 4.58
C TRP A 131 -15.09 5.68 4.89
N ALA A 132 -16.41 5.91 4.81
CA ALA A 132 -17.02 7.13 5.34
C ALA A 132 -16.74 7.29 6.86
N CYS A 133 -16.68 6.18 7.61
CA CYS A 133 -16.36 6.19 9.04
C CYS A 133 -14.88 6.52 9.29
N LEU A 134 -13.98 5.95 8.49
CA LEU A 134 -12.54 6.17 8.54
C LEU A 134 -12.12 7.58 8.08
N ASP A 135 -12.67 8.08 6.99
CA ASP A 135 -12.46 9.46 6.50
C ASP A 135 -12.92 10.47 7.56
N ARG A 136 -14.05 10.22 8.23
CA ARG A 136 -14.54 11.03 9.34
C ARG A 136 -13.58 11.03 10.53
N ALA A 137 -12.99 9.87 10.87
CA ALA A 137 -12.00 9.75 11.93
C ALA A 137 -10.71 10.51 11.58
N PHE A 138 -10.20 10.38 10.34
CA PHE A 138 -8.99 11.09 9.91
C PHE A 138 -9.18 12.60 9.76
N ARG A 139 -10.36 13.07 9.37
CA ARG A 139 -10.70 14.51 9.32
C ARG A 139 -10.73 15.19 10.69
N SER A 140 -10.85 14.42 11.78
CA SER A 140 -10.73 14.97 13.15
C SER A 140 -9.28 15.32 13.55
N LEU A 141 -8.29 14.85 12.79
CA LEU A 141 -6.88 15.19 13.00
C LEU A 141 -6.51 16.45 12.19
N LYS A 142 -6.35 17.57 12.91
CA LYS A 142 -5.97 18.86 12.33
C LYS A 142 -4.62 18.73 11.60
N GLY A 143 -4.60 18.91 10.28
CA GLY A 143 -3.37 18.92 9.46
C GLY A 143 -3.16 17.72 8.54
N VAL A 144 -4.08 16.74 8.50
CA VAL A 144 -3.98 15.64 7.52
C VAL A 144 -4.69 16.04 6.22
N ALA A 145 -3.91 16.26 5.15
CA ALA A 145 -4.46 16.49 3.81
C ALA A 145 -5.09 15.20 3.28
N SER A 146 -6.16 15.31 2.49
CA SER A 146 -6.90 14.17 1.89
C SER A 146 -5.99 13.15 1.18
N ARG A 147 -4.88 13.64 0.62
CA ARG A 147 -3.83 12.83 -0.03
C ARG A 147 -3.05 11.92 0.94
N SER A 148 -2.81 12.39 2.16
CA SER A 148 -2.11 11.62 3.20
C SER A 148 -3.00 10.52 3.76
N VAL A 149 -4.31 10.78 3.88
CA VAL A 149 -5.32 9.81 4.31
C VAL A 149 -5.44 8.67 3.29
N ALA A 150 -5.68 8.99 2.01
CA ALA A 150 -5.76 8.00 0.94
C ALA A 150 -4.47 7.16 0.80
N ARG A 151 -3.30 7.78 1.00
CA ARG A 151 -2.01 7.09 0.95
C ARG A 151 -1.77 6.16 2.15
N LEU A 152 -2.08 6.62 3.36
CA LEU A 152 -2.02 5.77 4.56
C LEU A 152 -2.96 4.57 4.42
N MET A 153 -4.15 4.77 3.86
CA MET A 153 -5.14 3.71 3.68
C MET A 153 -4.78 2.67 2.62
N ALA A 154 -4.14 3.05 1.51
CA ALA A 154 -3.70 2.07 0.51
C ALA A 154 -2.47 1.26 0.93
N GLU A 155 -1.62 1.86 1.76
CA GLU A 155 -0.41 1.23 2.29
C GLU A 155 -0.71 0.38 3.54
N LEU A 156 -1.77 0.71 4.30
CA LEU A 156 -2.23 -0.03 5.48
C LEU A 156 -3.76 -0.22 5.46
N PRO A 157 -4.28 -1.25 4.77
CA PRO A 157 -5.69 -1.62 4.86
C PRO A 157 -6.07 -2.14 6.27
N GLU A 158 -5.08 -2.55 7.07
CA GLU A 158 -5.26 -3.17 8.39
C GLU A 158 -5.72 -2.20 9.49
N ILE A 159 -5.68 -0.87 9.25
CA ILE A 159 -6.11 0.13 10.25
C ILE A 159 -7.62 0.41 10.18
N GLY A 160 -8.32 -0.22 9.25
CA GLY A 160 -9.76 -0.08 9.07
C GLY A 160 -10.59 -1.31 9.43
N ILE A 161 -9.97 -2.32 10.06
CA ILE A 161 -10.63 -3.52 10.58
C ILE A 161 -10.66 -3.45 12.12
#